data_AF-A0AA85JSD1-F1
#
_entry.id   AF-A0AA85JSD1-F1
#
_cell.length_a   1.000
_cell.length_b   1.000
_cell.length_c   1.000
_cell.angle_alpha   90.00
_cell.angle_beta   90.00
_cell.angle_gamma   90.00
#
_symmetry.space_group_name_H-M   'P 1'
#
loop_
_entity.id
_entity.type
_entity.pdbx_description
1 polymer ?
#
loop_
_entity_poly.entity_id
_entity_poly.type
_entity_poly.pdbx_seq_one_letter_code
_entity_poly.pdbx_strand_id
1 'polypeptide(L)'
;MELSKIIQLLDMYCLPHLAEKWDNVGLLVEPSPPHHVNKVLLTNDLTEQVIDEAIAEKTGLIISYHPPIFSPLKRITQQHWKQRIVVRCLENRIAVFSPHTGLDAKVGGINDWLLEPLAVKSKANLSRSSAVSQTLAQLTVVMGENFTEFVLSTGVNVCTTNIQSDVSVTSAVVTCPESELKRTMDVMEELKIPLVSLNTIQKTDGEGCGRLVTLQFPVHLRAVIAAYKKFLNLEHLTVALGRDKTLEGLYANVPEFELTTLLLHDTVNYTYLKMDEMQVPDCAL
;
A
#
# COMPACT_ATOMS: atom_id res chain seq x y z
N MET A 1 -10.58 -20.02 1.83
CA MET A 1 -11.47 -18.95 1.34
C MET A 1 -11.23 -18.76 -0.15
N GLU A 2 -12.26 -18.48 -0.96
CA GLU A 2 -12.08 -18.16 -2.38
C GLU A 2 -11.14 -16.96 -2.56
N LEU A 3 -10.19 -17.05 -3.49
CA LEU A 3 -9.21 -15.99 -3.75
C LEU A 3 -9.89 -14.65 -3.98
N SER A 4 -10.95 -14.62 -4.80
CA SER A 4 -11.68 -13.38 -5.12
C SER A 4 -12.24 -12.67 -3.89
N LYS A 5 -12.71 -13.42 -2.88
CA LYS A 5 -13.16 -12.87 -1.60
C LYS A 5 -12.00 -12.29 -0.79
N ILE A 6 -10.84 -12.95 -0.80
CA ILE A 6 -9.64 -12.43 -0.14
C ILE A 6 -9.18 -11.14 -0.80
N ILE A 7 -9.14 -11.07 -2.13
CA ILE A 7 -8.72 -9.86 -2.85
C ILE A 7 -9.65 -8.69 -2.52
N GLN A 8 -10.97 -8.90 -2.45
CA GLN A 8 -11.89 -7.85 -1.99
C GLN A 8 -11.56 -7.35 -0.57
N LEU A 9 -11.26 -8.26 0.36
CA LEU A 9 -10.88 -7.88 1.72
C LEU A 9 -9.56 -7.09 1.74
N LEU A 10 -8.59 -7.48 0.92
CA LEU A 10 -7.31 -6.78 0.79
C LEU A 10 -7.45 -5.41 0.15
N ASP A 11 -8.27 -5.28 -0.89
CA ASP A 11 -8.55 -4.00 -1.55
C ASP A 11 -9.36 -3.07 -0.63
N MET A 12 -10.28 -3.60 0.18
CA MET A 12 -10.95 -2.79 1.22
C MET A 12 -9.99 -2.38 2.33
N TYR A 13 -9.00 -3.20 2.66
CA TYR A 13 -7.99 -2.88 3.65
C TYR A 13 -7.01 -1.82 3.14
N CYS A 14 -6.54 -1.95 1.90
CA CYS A 14 -5.59 -1.06 1.24
C CYS A 14 -6.09 -0.74 -0.16
N LEU A 15 -6.81 0.38 -0.28
CA LEU A 15 -7.47 0.76 -1.51
C LEU A 15 -6.47 0.95 -2.65
N PRO A 16 -6.64 0.23 -3.80
CA PRO A 16 -5.65 0.26 -4.88
C PRO A 16 -5.37 1.65 -5.45
N HIS A 17 -6.35 2.56 -5.38
CA HIS A 17 -6.16 3.91 -5.88
C HIS A 17 -5.08 4.66 -5.08
N LEU A 18 -4.87 4.35 -3.79
CA LEU A 18 -3.89 5.03 -2.94
C LEU A 18 -2.45 4.92 -3.46
N ALA A 19 -2.18 3.88 -4.24
CA ALA A 19 -0.88 3.63 -4.83
C ALA A 19 -0.47 4.74 -5.81
N GLU A 20 0.84 4.93 -5.94
CA GLU A 20 1.39 5.86 -6.91
C GLU A 20 1.08 5.42 -8.34
N LYS A 21 0.88 6.38 -9.24
CA LYS A 21 0.45 6.11 -10.64
C LYS A 21 1.43 5.25 -11.44
N TRP A 22 2.71 5.23 -11.04
CA TRP A 22 3.77 4.45 -11.69
C TRP A 22 3.88 3.03 -11.14
N ASP A 23 3.19 2.72 -10.04
CA ASP A 23 3.35 1.48 -9.31
C ASP A 23 2.51 0.34 -9.90
N ASN A 24 2.84 -0.90 -9.53
CA ASN A 24 2.10 -2.10 -9.93
C ASN A 24 1.63 -2.87 -8.69
N VAL A 25 0.45 -2.50 -8.18
CA VAL A 25 -0.18 -3.06 -6.98
C VAL A 25 -1.35 -3.99 -7.33
N GLY A 26 -1.88 -4.68 -6.33
CA GLY A 26 -3.03 -5.57 -6.45
C GLY A 26 -2.64 -7.03 -6.71
N LEU A 27 -3.55 -7.79 -7.33
CA LEU A 27 -3.32 -9.19 -7.71
C LEU A 27 -2.42 -9.24 -8.97
N LEU A 28 -1.19 -9.71 -8.80
CA LEU A 28 -0.16 -9.74 -9.86
C LEU A 28 -0.04 -11.09 -10.56
N VAL A 29 -0.32 -12.18 -9.84
CA VAL A 29 -0.33 -13.55 -10.38
C VAL A 29 -1.59 -14.25 -9.91
N GLU A 30 -2.41 -14.69 -10.85
CA GLU A 30 -3.64 -15.42 -10.60
C GLU A 30 -3.57 -16.82 -11.25
N PRO A 31 -3.58 -17.90 -10.45
CA PRO A 31 -3.74 -19.27 -10.97
C PRO A 31 -5.12 -19.50 -11.57
N SER A 32 -5.25 -20.49 -12.47
CA SER A 32 -6.54 -20.77 -13.13
C SER A 32 -7.67 -21.07 -12.13
N PRO A 33 -8.85 -20.44 -12.27
CA PRO A 33 -9.99 -20.63 -11.36
C PRO A 33 -10.61 -22.02 -11.49
N PRO A 34 -11.35 -22.49 -10.45
CA PRO A 34 -11.52 -21.86 -9.15
C PRO A 34 -10.25 -21.95 -8.29
N HIS A 35 -10.01 -20.95 -7.42
CA HIS A 35 -8.81 -20.92 -6.58
C HIS A 35 -9.15 -20.68 -5.11
N HIS A 36 -8.96 -21.73 -4.31
CA HIS A 36 -9.22 -21.68 -2.87
C HIS A 36 -7.91 -21.54 -2.10
N VAL A 37 -7.84 -20.53 -1.24
CA VAL A 37 -6.66 -20.22 -0.44
C VAL A 37 -6.89 -20.69 1.00
N ASN A 38 -6.03 -21.61 1.45
CA ASN A 38 -6.03 -22.13 2.82
C ASN A 38 -4.93 -21.52 3.70
N LYS A 39 -3.82 -21.11 3.07
CA LYS A 39 -2.64 -20.55 3.75
C LYS A 39 -2.14 -19.34 2.96
N VAL A 40 -1.83 -18.27 3.68
CA VAL A 40 -1.26 -17.03 3.16
C VAL A 40 0.15 -16.88 3.72
N LEU A 41 1.12 -16.54 2.86
CA LEU A 41 2.48 -16.17 3.27
C LEU A 41 2.67 -14.68 3.07
N LEU A 42 3.25 -13.99 4.05
CA LEU A 42 3.61 -12.57 3.97
C LEU A 42 5.12 -12.46 3.77
N THR A 43 5.57 -11.62 2.84
CA THR A 43 7.00 -11.34 2.64
C THR A 43 7.22 -9.88 2.24
N ASN A 44 8.42 -9.35 2.51
CA ASN A 44 8.83 -8.08 1.93
C ASN A 44 9.18 -8.25 0.44
N ASP A 45 10.05 -9.21 0.16
CA ASP A 45 10.54 -9.53 -1.18
C ASP A 45 10.24 -10.99 -1.52
N LEU A 46 9.59 -11.21 -2.64
CA LEU A 46 9.44 -12.55 -3.19
C LEU A 46 10.72 -12.96 -3.92
N THR A 47 11.57 -13.73 -3.26
CA THR A 47 12.80 -14.32 -3.82
C THR A 47 12.60 -15.79 -4.21
N GLU A 48 13.61 -16.40 -4.84
CA GLU A 48 13.54 -17.83 -5.20
C GLU A 48 13.48 -18.74 -3.96
N GLN A 49 14.12 -18.34 -2.85
CA GLN A 49 14.06 -19.07 -1.58
C GLN A 49 12.69 -18.94 -0.92
N VAL A 50 12.05 -17.76 -1.00
CA VAL A 50 10.70 -17.56 -0.44
C VAL A 50 9.65 -18.36 -1.22
N ILE A 51 9.79 -18.51 -2.54
CA ILE A 51 8.90 -19.40 -3.29
C ILE A 51 9.16 -20.89 -2.95
N ASP A 52 10.41 -21.30 -2.66
CA ASP A 52 10.71 -22.64 -2.15
C ASP A 52 9.96 -22.92 -0.83
N GLU A 53 10.03 -21.97 0.11
CA GLU A 53 9.30 -22.02 1.38
C GLU A 53 7.78 -22.09 1.14
N ALA A 54 7.23 -21.21 0.30
CA ALA A 54 5.80 -21.17 0.02
C ALA A 54 5.28 -22.49 -0.57
N ILE A 55 6.06 -23.15 -1.44
CA ILE A 55 5.72 -24.45 -2.01
C ILE A 55 5.78 -25.54 -0.95
N ALA A 56 6.84 -25.58 -0.13
CA ALA A 56 6.98 -26.55 0.96
C ALA A 56 5.81 -26.44 1.96
N GLU A 57 5.40 -25.21 2.26
CA GLU A 57 4.30 -24.90 3.17
C GLU A 57 2.91 -25.04 2.54
N LYS A 58 2.80 -25.34 1.24
CA LYS A 58 1.52 -25.45 0.51
C LYS A 58 0.69 -24.16 0.63
N THR A 59 1.36 -23.01 0.50
CA THR A 59 0.74 -21.69 0.48
C THR A 59 -0.14 -21.51 -0.75
N GLY A 60 -1.33 -20.92 -0.58
CA GLY A 60 -2.24 -20.62 -1.69
C GLY A 60 -2.19 -19.17 -2.19
N LEU A 61 -1.65 -18.26 -1.38
CA LEU A 61 -1.48 -16.84 -1.69
C LEU A 61 -0.22 -16.30 -1.01
N ILE A 62 0.60 -15.59 -1.76
CA ILE A 62 1.70 -14.77 -1.24
C ILE A 62 1.28 -13.31 -1.29
N ILE A 63 1.42 -12.59 -0.18
CA ILE A 63 1.35 -11.14 -0.14
C ILE A 63 2.78 -10.63 -0.03
N SER A 64 3.31 -10.06 -1.11
CA SER A 64 4.66 -9.51 -1.19
C SER A 64 4.57 -7.99 -1.09
N TYR A 65 5.29 -7.35 -0.18
CA TYR A 65 5.29 -5.88 -0.08
C TYR A 65 5.81 -5.25 -1.38
N HIS A 66 6.98 -5.68 -1.85
CA HIS A 66 7.52 -5.27 -3.14
C HIS A 66 6.92 -6.13 -4.26
N PRO A 67 6.45 -5.51 -5.36
CA PRO A 67 5.85 -6.24 -6.48
C PRO A 67 6.93 -7.01 -7.26
N PRO A 68 6.87 -8.35 -7.33
CA PRO A 68 7.83 -9.13 -8.13
C PRO A 68 7.72 -8.82 -9.64
N ILE A 69 6.53 -8.41 -10.10
CA ILE A 69 6.29 -7.86 -11.42
C ILE A 69 6.23 -6.33 -11.30
N PHE A 70 7.39 -5.66 -11.19
CA PHE A 70 7.41 -4.19 -11.09
C PHE A 70 7.28 -3.50 -12.46
N SER A 71 7.75 -4.16 -13.52
CA SER A 71 7.65 -3.66 -14.89
C SER A 71 7.01 -4.72 -15.78
N PRO A 72 6.30 -4.32 -16.85
CA PRO A 72 5.65 -5.27 -17.75
C PRO A 72 6.62 -6.32 -18.31
N LEU A 73 6.29 -7.59 -18.13
CA LEU A 73 7.08 -8.71 -18.65
C LEU A 73 6.74 -8.93 -20.13
N LYS A 74 7.70 -8.69 -21.03
CA LYS A 74 7.53 -8.97 -22.47
C LYS A 74 7.52 -10.47 -22.79
N ARG A 75 8.06 -11.29 -21.89
CA ARG A 75 8.19 -12.75 -22.01
C ARG A 75 8.35 -13.37 -20.63
N ILE A 76 7.88 -14.61 -20.49
CA ILE A 76 7.97 -15.40 -19.27
C ILE A 76 8.77 -16.66 -19.61
N THR A 77 10.03 -16.72 -19.17
CA THR A 77 10.96 -17.80 -19.46
C THR A 77 11.80 -18.14 -18.22
N GLN A 78 12.54 -19.23 -18.27
CA GLN A 78 13.42 -19.63 -17.16
C GLN A 78 14.73 -18.80 -17.07
N GLN A 79 14.96 -17.85 -17.98
CA GLN A 79 16.23 -17.12 -18.07
C GLN A 79 16.42 -16.09 -16.95
N HIS A 80 15.36 -15.42 -16.52
CA HIS A 80 15.41 -14.35 -15.51
C HIS A 80 14.69 -14.78 -14.23
N TRP A 81 15.28 -14.51 -13.07
CA TRP A 81 14.77 -14.98 -11.77
C TRP A 81 13.34 -14.50 -11.46
N LYS A 82 13.00 -13.22 -11.75
CA LYS A 82 11.61 -12.73 -11.61
C LYS A 82 10.61 -13.50 -12.49
N GLN A 83 11.02 -13.91 -13.70
CA GLN A 83 10.15 -14.72 -14.57
C GLN A 83 10.03 -16.15 -14.04
N ARG A 84 11.12 -16.73 -13.51
CA ARG A 84 11.09 -18.05 -12.85
C ARG A 84 10.12 -18.06 -11.67
N ILE A 85 10.12 -17.02 -10.84
CA ILE A 85 9.14 -16.88 -9.75
C ILE A 85 7.71 -16.95 -10.30
N VAL A 86 7.38 -16.17 -11.34
CA VAL A 86 6.04 -16.19 -11.94
C VAL A 86 5.67 -17.58 -12.47
N VAL A 87 6.58 -18.25 -13.19
CA VAL A 87 6.36 -19.62 -13.68
C VAL A 87 6.08 -20.56 -12.51
N ARG A 88 6.92 -20.53 -11.48
CA ARG A 88 6.80 -21.41 -10.32
C ARG A 88 5.52 -21.15 -9.52
N CYS A 89 5.10 -19.89 -9.37
CA CYS A 89 3.81 -19.55 -8.77
C CYS A 89 2.66 -20.19 -9.55
N LEU A 90 2.64 -20.06 -10.88
CA LEU A 90 1.60 -20.63 -11.73
C LEU A 90 1.57 -22.16 -11.68
N GLU A 91 2.73 -22.82 -11.82
CA GLU A 91 2.86 -24.28 -11.78
C GLU A 91 2.41 -24.87 -10.44
N ASN A 92 2.61 -24.14 -9.34
CA ASN A 92 2.24 -24.59 -7.98
C ASN A 92 0.91 -24.00 -7.50
N ARG A 93 0.17 -23.31 -8.38
CA ARG A 93 -1.12 -22.66 -8.08
C ARG A 93 -1.03 -21.71 -6.88
N ILE A 94 -0.03 -20.85 -6.85
CA ILE A 94 0.16 -19.84 -5.80
C ILE A 94 -0.18 -18.46 -6.39
N ALA A 95 -1.16 -17.79 -5.80
CA ALA A 95 -1.48 -16.41 -6.16
C ALA A 95 -0.47 -15.43 -5.56
N VAL A 96 -0.29 -14.26 -6.18
CA VAL A 96 0.60 -13.20 -5.66
C VAL A 96 -0.13 -11.87 -5.66
N PHE A 97 -0.19 -11.22 -4.49
CA PHE A 97 -0.74 -9.88 -4.31
C PHE A 97 0.34 -8.93 -3.76
N SER A 98 0.29 -7.65 -4.16
CA SER A 98 1.24 -6.63 -3.70
C SER A 98 0.55 -5.32 -3.35
N PRO A 99 0.59 -4.84 -2.09
CA PRO A 99 -0.02 -3.56 -1.72
C PRO A 99 0.92 -2.35 -1.91
N HIS A 100 2.25 -2.56 -1.82
CA HIS A 100 3.34 -1.60 -2.02
C HIS A 100 3.00 -0.14 -1.64
N THR A 101 3.09 0.82 -2.56
CA THR A 101 2.88 2.25 -2.26
C THR A 101 1.46 2.58 -1.80
N GLY A 102 0.48 1.72 -2.09
CA GLY A 102 -0.86 1.86 -1.52
C GLY A 102 -0.83 1.74 0.00
N LEU A 103 -0.02 0.81 0.53
CA LEU A 103 0.14 0.62 1.96
C LEU A 103 1.01 1.70 2.61
N ASP A 104 1.95 2.29 1.85
CA ASP A 104 2.68 3.48 2.28
C ASP A 104 1.76 4.69 2.47
N ALA A 105 0.84 4.85 1.53
CA ALA A 105 -0.09 5.97 1.51
C ALA A 105 -1.23 5.83 2.52
N LYS A 106 -1.61 4.60 2.88
CA LYS A 106 -2.72 4.30 3.77
C LYS A 106 -2.52 4.91 5.17
N VAL A 107 -3.59 5.47 5.74
CA VAL A 107 -3.66 5.82 7.16
C VAL A 107 -3.60 4.54 8.02
N GLY A 108 -2.70 4.50 8.98
CA GLY A 108 -2.37 3.30 9.75
C GLY A 108 -1.62 2.25 8.93
N GLY A 109 -0.97 2.65 7.82
CA GLY A 109 -0.08 1.81 7.01
C GLY A 109 1.36 1.84 7.51
N ILE A 110 2.32 1.50 6.64
CA ILE A 110 3.75 1.36 7.00
C ILE A 110 4.32 2.65 7.60
N ASN A 111 4.07 3.80 6.96
CA ASN A 111 4.61 5.07 7.43
C ASN A 111 4.05 5.52 8.80
N ASP A 112 2.85 5.05 9.17
CA ASP A 112 2.29 5.29 10.50
C ASP A 112 2.81 4.29 11.54
N TRP A 113 2.99 3.02 11.15
CA TRP A 113 3.61 2.00 11.99
C TRP A 113 5.05 2.39 12.37
N LEU A 114 5.80 3.00 11.45
CA LEU A 114 7.14 3.52 11.71
C LEU A 114 7.18 4.65 12.76
N LEU A 115 6.04 5.22 13.17
CA LEU A 115 5.95 6.23 14.22
C LEU A 115 5.83 5.65 15.63
N GLU A 116 5.53 4.36 15.78
CA GLU A 116 5.34 3.70 17.08
C GLU A 116 6.44 3.95 18.13
N PRO A 117 7.75 4.00 17.79
CA PRO A 117 8.78 4.26 18.80
C PRO A 117 8.83 5.72 19.28
N LEU A 118 8.04 6.64 18.70
CA LEU A 118 8.08 8.08 18.96
C LEU A 118 6.85 8.58 19.71
N ALA A 119 7.05 9.53 20.63
CA ALA A 119 5.96 10.29 21.21
C ALA A 119 5.57 11.43 20.25
N VAL A 120 4.49 11.24 19.49
CA VAL A 120 4.05 12.18 18.44
C VAL A 120 2.97 13.13 18.95
N LYS A 121 3.17 14.45 18.78
CA LYS A 121 2.16 15.49 19.04
C LYS A 121 1.20 15.63 17.88
N SER A 122 1.75 15.69 16.67
CA SER A 122 1.01 15.87 15.43
C SER A 122 1.79 15.28 14.26
N LYS A 123 1.06 14.85 13.23
CA LYS A 123 1.62 14.32 11.98
C LYS A 123 0.87 14.86 10.78
N ALA A 124 1.57 14.97 9.67
CA ALA A 124 1.03 15.28 8.36
C ALA A 124 1.74 14.42 7.30
N ASN A 125 1.13 14.24 6.13
CA ASN A 125 1.77 13.50 5.03
C ASN A 125 2.79 14.37 4.30
N LEU A 126 3.81 13.74 3.71
CA LEU A 126 4.86 14.45 2.96
C LEU A 126 4.42 14.76 1.54
N SER A 127 3.93 13.74 0.86
CA SER A 127 3.20 13.88 -0.38
C SER A 127 1.74 13.53 -0.10
N ARG A 128 0.82 14.38 -0.52
CA ARG A 128 -0.59 13.98 -0.55
C ARG A 128 -0.75 12.92 -1.63
N SER A 129 -1.49 11.86 -1.34
CA SER A 129 -1.84 10.92 -2.40
C SER A 129 -2.61 11.68 -3.48
N SER A 130 -2.18 11.54 -4.74
CA SER A 130 -2.88 12.14 -5.88
C SER A 130 -4.16 11.39 -6.26
N ALA A 131 -4.45 10.31 -5.54
CA ALA A 131 -5.46 9.31 -5.86
C ALA A 131 -6.90 9.70 -5.57
N VAL A 132 -7.13 10.48 -4.51
CA VAL A 132 -8.49 10.77 -4.02
C VAL A 132 -8.61 12.27 -3.77
N SER A 133 -9.01 13.00 -4.81
CA SER A 133 -9.38 14.41 -4.65
C SER A 133 -10.72 14.58 -3.91
N GLN A 134 -11.53 13.51 -3.84
CA GLN A 134 -12.94 13.51 -3.44
C GLN A 134 -13.39 12.16 -2.88
N THR A 135 -14.36 12.15 -1.97
CA THR A 135 -14.99 10.93 -1.42
C THR A 135 -15.54 10.06 -2.55
N LEU A 136 -15.34 8.73 -2.47
CA LEU A 136 -15.83 7.78 -3.45
C LEU A 136 -16.96 6.93 -2.84
N ALA A 137 -17.95 6.59 -3.65
CA ALA A 137 -18.88 5.51 -3.38
C ALA A 137 -18.37 4.23 -4.03
N GLN A 138 -18.40 3.12 -3.28
CA GLN A 138 -18.10 1.77 -3.76
C GLN A 138 -19.38 0.95 -3.78
N LEU A 139 -19.74 0.41 -4.94
CA LEU A 139 -20.92 -0.39 -5.14
C LEU A 139 -20.50 -1.80 -5.57
N THR A 140 -20.97 -2.82 -4.87
CA THR A 140 -20.92 -4.19 -5.40
C THR A 140 -22.20 -4.41 -6.19
N VAL A 141 -22.09 -4.74 -7.46
CA VAL A 141 -23.22 -4.88 -8.38
C VAL A 141 -23.19 -6.22 -9.10
N VAL A 142 -24.35 -6.75 -9.47
CA VAL A 142 -24.44 -7.97 -10.28
C VAL A 142 -24.18 -7.65 -11.75
N MET A 143 -23.28 -8.41 -12.36
CA MET A 143 -23.00 -8.35 -13.79
C MET A 143 -24.07 -9.13 -14.56
N GLY A 144 -24.97 -8.39 -15.20
CA GLY A 144 -25.94 -8.92 -16.18
C GLY A 144 -25.61 -8.47 -17.61
N GLU A 145 -26.53 -8.72 -18.54
CA GLU A 145 -26.42 -8.35 -19.95
C GLU A 145 -26.16 -6.84 -20.17
N ASN A 146 -26.71 -5.98 -19.31
CA ASN A 146 -26.59 -4.52 -19.41
C ASN A 146 -25.37 -3.94 -18.68
N PHE A 147 -24.51 -4.77 -18.08
CA PHE A 147 -23.39 -4.28 -17.27
C PHE A 147 -22.39 -3.45 -18.09
N THR A 148 -22.09 -3.86 -19.33
CA THR A 148 -21.20 -3.11 -20.22
C THR A 148 -21.77 -1.73 -20.53
N GLU A 149 -23.07 -1.62 -20.78
CA GLU A 149 -23.75 -0.34 -21.03
C GLU A 149 -23.76 0.54 -19.79
N PHE A 150 -23.97 -0.05 -18.61
CA PHE A 150 -23.86 0.65 -17.33
C PHE A 150 -22.47 1.27 -17.13
N VAL A 151 -21.39 0.53 -17.39
CA VAL A 151 -20.02 1.04 -17.26
C VAL A 151 -19.76 2.18 -18.24
N LEU A 152 -20.20 2.04 -19.49
CA LEU A 152 -20.00 3.07 -20.53
C LEU A 152 -20.81 4.35 -20.27
N SER A 153 -22.04 4.23 -19.75
CA SER A 153 -22.95 5.36 -19.51
C SER A 153 -22.60 6.16 -18.24
N THR A 154 -22.06 5.50 -17.23
CA THR A 154 -21.69 6.13 -15.96
C THR A 154 -20.22 6.54 -15.88
N GLY A 155 -19.34 5.86 -16.63
CA GLY A 155 -17.89 6.05 -16.51
C GLY A 155 -17.33 5.59 -15.17
N VAL A 156 -18.03 4.72 -14.43
CA VAL A 156 -17.55 4.16 -13.16
C VAL A 156 -16.26 3.36 -13.37
N ASN A 157 -15.36 3.43 -12.39
CA ASN A 157 -14.18 2.57 -12.38
C ASN A 157 -14.58 1.18 -11.92
N VAL A 158 -14.29 0.16 -12.71
CA VAL A 158 -14.55 -1.24 -12.36
C VAL A 158 -13.28 -1.83 -11.77
N CYS A 159 -13.33 -2.22 -10.50
CA CYS A 159 -12.22 -2.89 -9.82
C CYS A 159 -12.59 -4.36 -9.61
N THR A 160 -11.81 -5.26 -10.21
CA THR A 160 -11.89 -6.73 -10.14
C THR A 160 -13.11 -7.40 -10.79
N THR A 161 -12.85 -8.52 -11.46
CA THR A 161 -13.83 -9.40 -12.10
C THR A 161 -13.69 -10.81 -11.53
N ASN A 162 -14.83 -11.45 -11.25
CA ASN A 162 -15.04 -12.81 -10.75
C ASN A 162 -15.17 -12.99 -9.23
N ILE A 163 -16.24 -12.42 -8.68
CA ILE A 163 -16.90 -13.00 -7.52
C ILE A 163 -17.79 -14.15 -8.02
N GLN A 164 -17.25 -15.37 -8.10
CA GLN A 164 -18.11 -16.56 -8.18
C GLN A 164 -18.62 -16.88 -6.77
N SER A 165 -19.92 -16.74 -6.58
CA SER A 165 -20.62 -17.36 -5.46
C SER A 165 -21.19 -18.72 -5.90
N ASP A 166 -21.53 -19.62 -4.97
CA ASP A 166 -22.12 -20.94 -5.23
C ASP A 166 -23.47 -20.91 -6.00
N VAL A 167 -23.96 -19.71 -6.31
CA VAL A 167 -25.11 -19.43 -7.17
C VAL A 167 -24.58 -18.67 -8.39
N SER A 168 -25.03 -19.01 -9.59
CA SER A 168 -24.57 -18.61 -10.94
C SER A 168 -24.60 -17.10 -11.28
N VAL A 169 -24.40 -16.22 -10.29
CA VAL A 169 -24.43 -14.77 -10.39
C VAL A 169 -23.00 -14.25 -10.25
N THR A 170 -22.53 -13.54 -11.28
CA THR A 170 -21.23 -12.85 -11.25
C THR A 170 -21.46 -11.43 -10.75
N SER A 171 -20.65 -10.94 -9.82
CA SER A 171 -20.68 -9.54 -9.38
C SER A 171 -19.35 -8.83 -9.59
N ALA A 172 -19.41 -7.50 -9.68
CA ALA A 172 -18.29 -6.60 -9.83
C ALA A 172 -18.34 -5.52 -8.75
N VAL A 173 -17.17 -5.04 -8.34
CA VAL A 173 -17.06 -3.84 -7.51
C VAL A 173 -16.81 -2.66 -8.42
N VAL A 174 -17.67 -1.65 -8.36
CA VAL A 174 -17.54 -0.40 -9.10
C VAL A 174 -17.38 0.76 -8.14
N THR A 175 -16.61 1.76 -8.54
CA THR A 175 -16.38 2.97 -7.75
C THR A 175 -16.68 4.22 -8.58
N CYS A 176 -17.33 5.19 -7.95
CA CYS A 176 -17.57 6.51 -8.52
C CYS A 176 -17.38 7.59 -7.44
N PRO A 177 -17.17 8.87 -7.82
CA PRO A 177 -17.25 9.97 -6.87
C PRO A 177 -18.59 9.97 -6.14
N GLU A 178 -18.60 10.25 -4.84
CA GLU A 178 -19.85 10.33 -4.06
C GLU A 178 -20.82 11.38 -4.63
N SER A 179 -20.28 12.46 -5.23
CA SER A 179 -21.07 13.45 -5.96
C SER A 179 -21.83 12.90 -7.17
N GLU A 180 -21.34 11.82 -7.79
CA GLU A 180 -21.95 11.15 -8.94
C GLU A 180 -22.76 9.90 -8.52
N LEU A 181 -22.81 9.56 -7.22
CA LEU A 181 -23.49 8.36 -6.73
C LEU A 181 -24.96 8.34 -7.13
N LYS A 182 -25.67 9.47 -6.96
CA LYS A 182 -27.09 9.55 -7.33
C LYS A 182 -27.32 9.23 -8.81
N ARG A 183 -26.57 9.89 -9.69
CA ARG A 183 -26.61 9.64 -11.14
C ARG A 183 -26.29 8.18 -11.46
N THR A 184 -25.29 7.61 -10.79
CA THR A 184 -24.90 6.20 -10.96
C THR A 184 -26.05 5.27 -10.57
N MET A 185 -26.71 5.52 -9.45
CA MET A 185 -27.87 4.73 -9.00
C MET A 185 -29.08 4.86 -9.92
N ASP A 186 -29.35 6.07 -10.45
CA ASP A 186 -30.44 6.29 -11.41
C ASP A 186 -30.22 5.44 -12.68
N VAL A 187 -28.99 5.40 -13.21
CA VAL A 187 -28.65 4.56 -14.38
C VAL A 187 -28.70 3.07 -14.04
N MET A 188 -28.31 2.67 -12.82
CA MET A 188 -28.47 1.28 -12.38
C MET A 188 -29.93 0.86 -12.34
N GLU A 189 -30.83 1.72 -11.88
CA GLU A 189 -32.27 1.44 -11.85
C GLU A 189 -32.83 1.32 -13.28
N GLU A 190 -32.45 2.23 -14.18
CA GLU A 190 -32.84 2.21 -15.60
C GLU A 190 -32.39 0.93 -16.30
N LEU A 191 -31.13 0.56 -16.13
CA LEU A 191 -30.52 -0.63 -16.76
C LEU A 191 -30.77 -1.92 -15.97
N LYS A 192 -31.52 -1.84 -14.86
CA LYS A 192 -31.85 -2.95 -13.95
C LYS A 192 -30.63 -3.69 -13.43
N ILE A 193 -29.57 -2.96 -13.10
CA ILE A 193 -28.34 -3.48 -12.48
C ILE A 193 -28.59 -3.73 -10.99
N PRO A 194 -28.58 -5.00 -10.52
CA PRO A 194 -28.84 -5.29 -9.11
C PRO A 194 -27.68 -4.82 -8.23
N LEU A 195 -27.99 -4.05 -7.19
CA LEU A 195 -27.05 -3.66 -6.14
C LEU A 195 -26.96 -4.76 -5.08
N VAL A 196 -25.74 -5.18 -4.75
CA VAL A 196 -25.44 -6.14 -3.67
C VAL A 196 -25.08 -5.40 -2.39
N SER A 197 -24.19 -4.40 -2.47
CA SER A 197 -23.80 -3.59 -1.32
C SER A 197 -23.33 -2.20 -1.76
N LEU A 198 -23.47 -1.22 -0.87
CA LEU A 198 -22.98 0.15 -1.04
C LEU A 198 -22.16 0.54 0.18
N ASN A 199 -20.94 1.00 -0.06
CA ASN A 199 -20.02 1.52 0.94
C ASN A 199 -19.53 2.91 0.53
N THR A 200 -19.30 3.80 1.50
CA THR A 200 -18.64 5.08 1.26
C THR A 200 -17.16 4.98 1.63
N ILE A 201 -16.30 5.25 0.65
CA ILE A 201 -14.86 5.42 0.85
C ILE A 201 -14.62 6.91 1.06
N GLN A 202 -14.52 7.32 2.33
CA GLN A 202 -14.25 8.71 2.67
C GLN A 202 -12.93 9.17 2.08
N LYS A 203 -12.92 10.38 1.52
CA LYS A 203 -11.67 11.11 1.33
C LYS A 203 -11.04 11.26 2.71
N THR A 204 -9.85 10.69 2.91
CA THR A 204 -9.11 10.99 4.12
C THR A 204 -8.03 12.01 3.79
N ASP A 205 -8.07 13.17 4.45
CA ASP A 205 -7.01 14.19 4.34
C ASP A 205 -5.65 13.68 4.89
N GLY A 206 -5.63 12.44 5.42
CA GLY A 206 -4.49 11.73 5.97
C GLY A 206 -3.90 10.66 5.04
N GLU A 207 -4.35 10.48 3.80
CA GLU A 207 -3.73 9.57 2.83
C GLU A 207 -2.58 10.22 2.03
N GLY A 208 -1.48 9.48 1.86
CA GLY A 208 -0.28 9.96 1.18
C GLY A 208 1.01 9.36 1.73
N CYS A 209 2.07 9.38 0.94
CA CYS A 209 3.34 8.74 1.31
C CYS A 209 4.13 9.59 2.31
N GLY A 210 4.83 8.90 3.21
CA GLY A 210 5.66 9.48 4.24
C GLY A 210 4.90 10.27 5.32
N ARG A 211 5.60 10.60 6.41
CA ARG A 211 5.07 11.42 7.51
C ARG A 211 6.06 12.51 7.91
N LEU A 212 5.58 13.75 8.02
CA LEU A 212 6.21 14.84 8.76
C LEU A 212 5.60 14.86 10.15
N VAL A 213 6.45 14.85 11.17
CA VAL A 213 6.04 14.57 12.54
C VAL A 213 6.60 15.63 13.46
N THR A 214 5.76 16.19 14.32
CA THR A 214 6.19 17.00 15.46
C THR A 214 6.16 16.14 16.71
N LEU A 215 7.26 16.09 17.45
CA LEU A 215 7.39 15.31 18.68
C LEU A 215 6.67 16.02 19.84
N GLN A 216 6.19 15.22 20.79
CA GLN A 216 5.50 15.70 21.99
C GLN A 216 6.39 16.57 22.87
N PHE A 217 7.68 16.27 22.89
CA PHE A 217 8.75 16.99 23.57
C PHE A 217 10.03 16.84 22.74
N PRO A 218 11.00 17.75 22.90
CA PRO A 218 12.31 17.58 22.28
C PRO A 218 12.96 16.25 22.70
N VAL A 219 13.53 15.51 21.74
CA VAL A 219 14.18 14.21 22.00
C VAL A 219 15.59 14.19 21.45
N HIS A 220 16.56 13.73 22.23
CA HIS A 220 17.92 13.60 21.70
C HIS A 220 18.01 12.60 20.54
N LEU A 221 18.77 12.95 19.50
CA LEU A 221 18.99 12.07 18.34
C LEU A 221 19.49 10.66 18.73
N ARG A 222 20.37 10.56 19.74
CA ARG A 222 20.85 9.27 20.27
C ARG A 222 19.69 8.37 20.77
N ALA A 223 18.68 8.97 21.39
CA ALA A 223 17.53 8.25 21.91
C ALA A 223 16.62 7.79 20.76
N VAL A 224 16.43 8.62 19.72
CA VAL A 224 15.71 8.24 18.51
C VAL A 224 16.39 7.08 17.79
N ILE A 225 17.71 7.16 17.57
CA ILE A 225 18.49 6.07 16.96
C ILE A 225 18.35 4.77 17.77
N ALA A 226 18.51 4.84 19.09
CA ALA A 226 18.37 3.68 19.96
C ALA A 226 16.96 3.08 19.92
N ALA A 227 15.93 3.92 19.90
CA ALA A 227 14.54 3.50 19.79
C ALA A 227 14.27 2.78 18.47
N TYR A 228 14.73 3.33 17.34
CA TYR A 228 14.57 2.69 16.02
C TYR A 228 15.39 1.41 15.87
N LYS A 229 16.63 1.37 16.34
CA LYS A 229 17.43 0.13 16.35
C LYS A 229 16.74 -0.99 17.13
N LYS A 230 16.17 -0.66 18.29
CA LYS A 230 15.39 -1.62 19.09
C LYS A 230 14.10 -2.02 18.39
N PHE A 231 13.35 -1.05 17.87
CA PHE A 231 12.04 -1.25 17.25
C PHE A 231 12.12 -2.10 15.97
N LEU A 232 13.07 -1.77 15.09
CA LEU A 232 13.29 -2.46 13.82
C LEU A 232 14.29 -3.62 13.91
N ASN A 233 14.83 -3.88 15.10
CA ASN A 233 15.87 -4.89 15.34
C ASN A 233 17.08 -4.74 14.41
N LEU A 234 17.64 -3.52 14.36
CA LEU A 234 18.77 -3.16 13.50
C LEU A 234 20.06 -3.01 14.31
N GLU A 235 21.15 -3.62 13.81
CA GLU A 235 22.49 -3.40 14.37
C GLU A 235 23.02 -2.00 14.01
N HIS A 236 22.76 -1.56 12.77
CA HIS A 236 23.26 -0.33 12.19
C HIS A 236 22.11 0.54 11.68
N LEU A 237 22.22 1.86 11.91
CA LEU A 237 21.29 2.87 11.38
C LEU A 237 22.14 4.05 10.91
N THR A 238 22.02 4.41 9.64
CA THR A 238 22.71 5.55 9.05
C THR A 238 21.84 6.78 9.20
N VAL A 239 22.42 7.86 9.73
CA VAL A 239 21.75 9.17 9.82
C VAL A 239 22.40 10.11 8.83
N ALA A 240 21.59 10.83 8.07
CA ALA A 240 22.01 11.87 7.15
C ALA A 240 21.40 13.21 7.57
N LEU A 241 22.13 14.29 7.32
CA LEU A 241 21.58 15.62 7.50
C LEU A 241 20.58 15.97 6.38
N GLY A 242 19.68 16.90 6.68
CA GLY A 242 18.78 17.51 5.70
C GLY A 242 19.55 18.21 4.57
N ARG A 243 18.85 18.50 3.47
CA ARG A 243 19.43 19.16 2.28
C ARG A 243 19.99 20.54 2.70
N ASP A 244 21.15 20.90 2.16
CA ASP A 244 21.85 22.17 2.44
C ASP A 244 22.29 22.37 3.90
N LYS A 245 22.44 21.28 4.66
CA LYS A 245 23.03 21.28 6.00
C LYS A 245 24.42 20.66 5.96
N THR A 246 25.42 21.38 6.44
CA THR A 246 26.80 20.91 6.61
C THR A 246 27.10 20.70 8.10
N LEU A 247 27.83 19.63 8.42
CA LEU A 247 28.44 19.44 9.75
C LEU A 247 29.72 20.29 9.85
N GLU A 248 29.62 21.62 9.75
CA GLU A 248 30.76 22.46 10.12
C GLU A 248 30.90 22.44 11.64
N GLY A 249 31.97 21.78 12.14
CA GLY A 249 32.40 21.86 13.54
C GLY A 249 32.19 20.63 14.43
N LEU A 250 31.85 19.45 13.91
CA LEU A 250 31.42 18.29 14.75
C LEU A 250 32.18 16.99 14.50
N TYR A 251 33.48 17.10 14.23
CA TYR A 251 34.41 15.97 14.32
C TYR A 251 34.92 15.79 15.76
N ALA A 252 34.02 15.51 16.71
CA ALA A 252 34.32 14.85 17.99
C ALA A 252 33.01 14.70 18.77
N ASN A 253 32.50 13.46 18.85
CA ASN A 253 31.26 13.08 19.54
C ASN A 253 29.98 13.61 18.88
N VAL A 254 29.02 12.71 18.63
CA VAL A 254 27.65 13.11 18.23
C VAL A 254 27.14 14.08 19.30
N PRO A 255 26.91 15.36 18.99
CA PRO A 255 26.51 16.32 20.01
C PRO A 255 25.12 16.00 20.53
N GLU A 256 24.84 16.50 21.73
CA GLU A 256 23.53 16.42 22.36
C GLU A 256 22.51 17.31 21.63
N PHE A 257 22.13 16.92 20.41
CA PHE A 257 21.08 17.61 19.66
C PHE A 257 19.72 17.06 20.00
N GLU A 258 18.80 17.96 20.34
CA GLU A 258 17.39 17.67 20.50
C GLU A 258 16.64 17.86 19.18
N LEU A 259 15.73 16.93 18.91
CA LEU A 259 14.86 16.90 17.74
C LEU A 259 13.47 17.34 18.16
N THR A 260 12.86 18.24 17.39
CA THR A 260 11.44 18.62 17.54
C THR A 260 10.58 18.10 16.38
N THR A 261 11.19 17.93 15.20
CA THR A 261 10.52 17.52 13.97
C THR A 261 11.30 16.42 13.27
N LEU A 262 10.60 15.45 12.67
CA LEU A 262 11.18 14.29 12.02
C LEU A 262 10.41 13.94 10.73
N LEU A 263 11.15 13.68 9.66
CA LEU A 263 10.63 13.25 8.36
C LEU A 263 10.87 11.73 8.22
N LEU A 264 9.79 10.97 8.05
CA LEU A 264 9.85 9.57 7.61
C LEU A 264 9.39 9.48 6.18
N HIS A 265 10.27 8.99 5.32
CA HIS A 265 9.92 8.73 3.93
C HIS A 265 10.48 7.36 3.55
N ASP A 266 9.59 6.46 3.13
CA ASP A 266 10.02 5.25 2.44
C ASP A 266 10.29 5.60 0.98
N THR A 267 11.52 5.45 0.52
CA THR A 267 11.82 5.45 -0.91
C THR A 267 12.07 4.01 -1.30
N VAL A 268 11.71 3.62 -2.53
CA VAL A 268 11.78 2.27 -3.14
C VAL A 268 13.10 1.49 -2.92
N ASN A 269 14.12 2.07 -2.29
CA ASN A 269 15.37 1.40 -1.95
C ASN A 269 15.84 1.56 -0.49
N TYR A 270 15.26 2.47 0.33
CA TYR A 270 15.74 2.76 1.70
C TYR A 270 14.71 3.58 2.52
N THR A 271 14.55 3.24 3.80
CA THR A 271 13.93 4.12 4.80
C THR A 271 14.97 5.15 5.26
N TYR A 272 14.73 6.44 4.99
CA TYR A 272 15.58 7.53 5.48
C TYR A 272 14.85 8.35 6.54
N LEU A 273 15.54 8.58 7.67
CA LEU A 273 15.22 9.63 8.62
C LEU A 273 15.82 10.93 8.07
N LYS A 274 14.98 11.81 7.52
CA LYS A 274 15.41 13.15 7.10
C LYS A 274 14.95 14.16 8.15
N MET A 275 15.79 15.12 8.49
CA MET A 275 15.50 16.11 9.52
C MET A 275 15.30 17.46 8.82
N ASP A 276 14.07 17.96 8.77
CA ASP A 276 13.76 19.31 8.31
C ASP A 276 13.17 20.11 9.50
N GLU A 277 13.68 21.33 9.70
CA GLU A 277 13.53 22.26 10.84
C GLU A 277 14.38 21.98 12.09
N MET A 278 15.61 22.50 12.07
CA MET A 278 16.42 22.77 13.26
C MET A 278 16.13 24.20 13.72
N GLN A 279 15.44 24.39 14.84
CA GLN A 279 15.63 25.61 15.63
C GLN A 279 16.86 25.37 16.51
N VAL A 280 17.98 26.01 16.14
CA VAL A 280 19.06 26.22 17.09
C VAL A 280 18.49 27.18 18.15
N PRO A 281 18.50 26.84 19.45
CA PRO A 281 18.12 27.82 20.45
C PRO A 281 19.06 29.00 20.31
N ASP A 282 18.51 30.22 20.22
CA ASP A 282 19.27 31.45 20.35
C ASP A 282 20.03 31.39 21.67
N CYS A 283 21.28 30.95 21.62
CA CYS A 283 22.23 31.18 22.69
C CYS A 283 22.56 32.66 22.60
N ALA A 284 21.91 33.44 23.48
CA ALA A 284 22.30 34.79 23.78
C ALA A 284 23.82 34.85 24.02
N LEU A 285 24.51 35.56 23.13
CA LEU A 285 25.77 36.24 23.40
C LEU A 285 25.50 37.74 23.36
#